data_AF-A0A8I2Z0A1-F1
#
_entry.id   AF-A0A8I2Z0A1-F1
#
_cell.length_a   1.000
_cell.length_b   1.000
_cell.length_c   1.000
_cell.angle_alpha   90.00
_cell.angle_beta   90.00
_cell.angle_gamma   90.00
#
_symmetry.space_group_name_H-M   'P 1'
#
loop_
_entity.id
_entity.type
_entity.pdbx_description
1 polymer ?
#
loop_
_entity_poly.entity_id
_entity_poly.type
_entity_poly.pdbx_seq_one_letter_code
_entity_poly.pdbx_strand_id
1 'polypeptide(L)'
;MPPKRRKISDLTVADTNELLLKLDGFRSSLDEGDEDLPAGFIEKLEELRDKLQDTKHTSFSKVDPMTLLSLKISSGPLFLISEKRQAIEGLGLAEPTGCMSMDTTRFLIQLVRDHVATVTEAGCRILINILLLRIVSVMCPGATSVNIIPEFPLPRTIFKQDSGKYSFSGVVDFLVTKLPSRYTEYLLGDPTTALGNPGSINGPMTSNIFEAKRDNVRVALPQAAIAAASYCQLQNLSTTRGVVTSGEQWVFFAYETRTDGTGLVRSSPEYSLGTNLEGLALVLGLLQDSINNATSSEYAFFSTS
;
A
#
# COMPACT_ATOMS: atom_id res chain seq x y z
N MET A 1 -26.24 31.02 37.20
CA MET A 1 -25.22 30.02 36.82
C MET A 1 -25.14 29.97 35.30
N PRO A 2 -23.96 30.10 34.69
CA PRO A 2 -23.82 29.94 33.25
C PRO A 2 -24.10 28.48 32.85
N PRO A 3 -24.77 28.22 31.71
CA PRO A 3 -25.07 26.87 31.27
C PRO A 3 -23.76 26.11 30.99
N LYS A 4 -23.66 24.90 31.55
CA LYS A 4 -22.52 23.99 31.34
C LYS A 4 -22.43 23.68 29.84
N ARG A 5 -21.28 23.96 29.22
CA ARG A 5 -21.01 23.57 27.82
C ARG A 5 -21.17 22.05 27.71
N ARG A 6 -22.15 21.60 26.92
CA ARG A 6 -22.33 20.19 26.57
C ARG A 6 -21.11 19.71 25.79
N LYS A 7 -20.59 18.54 26.16
CA LYS A 7 -19.54 17.87 25.38
C LYS A 7 -20.19 17.11 24.23
N ILE A 8 -19.44 16.89 23.14
CA ILE A 8 -19.90 16.07 22.00
C ILE A 8 -20.29 14.65 22.46
N SER A 9 -19.66 14.14 23.52
CA SER A 9 -20.00 12.87 24.17
C SER A 9 -21.41 12.82 24.77
N ASP A 10 -22.09 13.96 24.92
CA ASP A 10 -23.39 14.07 25.57
C ASP A 10 -24.55 14.12 24.54
N LEU A 11 -24.25 14.00 23.24
CA LEU A 11 -25.23 14.01 22.16
C LEU A 11 -25.95 12.65 22.08
N THR A 12 -27.27 12.68 21.92
CA THR A 12 -28.05 11.47 21.63
C THR A 12 -27.87 11.07 20.17
N VAL A 13 -28.19 9.81 19.83
CA VAL A 13 -28.16 9.33 18.44
C VAL A 13 -29.05 10.20 17.52
N ALA A 14 -30.17 10.70 18.03
CA ALA A 14 -31.04 11.62 17.29
C ALA A 14 -30.37 12.98 17.04
N ASP A 15 -29.74 13.57 18.06
CA ASP A 15 -29.02 14.84 17.93
C ASP A 15 -27.86 14.72 16.95
N THR A 16 -27.13 13.60 17.00
CA THR A 16 -26.01 13.29 16.11
C THR A 16 -26.49 13.17 14.65
N ASN A 17 -27.58 12.45 14.40
CA ASN A 17 -28.14 12.31 13.05
C ASN A 17 -28.65 13.65 12.50
N GLU A 18 -29.28 14.48 13.33
CA GLU A 18 -29.69 15.83 12.93
C GLU A 18 -28.48 16.73 12.62
N LEU A 19 -27.41 16.65 13.42
CA LEU A 19 -26.19 17.41 13.18
C LEU A 19 -25.52 16.99 11.88
N LEU A 20 -25.48 15.69 11.59
CA LEU A 20 -24.92 15.14 10.36
C LEU A 20 -25.70 15.60 9.12
N LEU A 21 -27.03 15.58 9.19
CA LEU A 21 -27.88 16.09 8.10
C LEU A 21 -27.65 17.58 7.85
N LYS A 22 -27.49 18.39 8.91
CA LYS A 22 -27.19 19.83 8.76
C LYS A 22 -25.78 20.07 8.24
N LEU A 23 -24.80 19.27 8.65
CA LEU A 23 -23.43 19.31 8.13
C LEU A 23 -23.39 18.97 6.63
N ASP A 24 -24.11 17.93 6.21
CA ASP A 24 -24.19 17.53 4.80
C ASP A 24 -24.91 18.61 3.96
N GLY A 25 -25.98 19.21 4.50
CA GLY A 25 -26.66 20.35 3.87
C GLY A 25 -25.80 21.61 3.76
N PHE A 26 -25.05 21.93 4.82
CA PHE A 26 -24.13 23.06 4.83
C PHE A 26 -22.98 22.86 3.83
N ARG A 27 -22.35 21.68 3.83
CA ARG A 27 -21.29 21.35 2.86
C ARG A 27 -21.79 21.44 1.42
N SER A 28 -22.98 20.91 1.13
CA SER A 28 -23.57 20.97 -0.21
C SER A 28 -23.91 22.39 -0.67
N SER A 29 -23.95 23.36 0.26
CA SER A 29 -24.14 24.78 -0.04
C SER A 29 -22.84 25.57 -0.20
N LEU A 30 -21.69 24.96 0.07
CA LEU A 30 -20.37 25.57 -0.16
C LEU A 30 -19.93 25.31 -1.60
N ASP A 31 -19.44 26.34 -2.27
CA ASP A 31 -18.82 26.21 -3.58
C ASP A 31 -17.32 25.86 -3.39
N GLU A 32 -16.88 24.73 -3.94
CA GLU A 32 -15.48 24.28 -3.82
C GLU A 32 -14.48 25.23 -4.51
N GLY A 33 -14.97 26.14 -5.35
CA GLY A 33 -14.18 27.20 -6.00
C GLY A 33 -14.21 28.56 -5.29
N ASP A 34 -14.83 28.68 -4.12
CA ASP A 34 -14.91 29.95 -3.39
C ASP A 34 -13.56 30.31 -2.73
N GLU A 35 -12.87 31.31 -3.30
CA GLU A 35 -11.58 31.81 -2.81
C GLU A 35 -11.66 32.46 -1.42
N ASP A 36 -12.85 32.80 -0.94
CA ASP A 36 -13.07 33.36 0.40
C ASP A 36 -13.12 32.28 1.50
N LEU A 37 -13.15 30.99 1.13
CA LEU A 37 -13.13 29.91 2.11
C LEU A 37 -11.72 29.75 2.73
N PRO A 38 -11.63 29.66 4.07
CA PRO A 38 -10.36 29.37 4.72
C PRO A 38 -9.77 28.05 4.21
N ALA A 39 -8.48 28.05 3.87
CA ALA A 39 -7.77 26.85 3.46
C ALA A 39 -7.96 25.72 4.51
N GLY A 40 -8.35 24.53 4.03
CA GLY A 40 -8.61 23.36 4.87
C GLY A 40 -9.95 23.37 5.63
N PHE A 41 -10.85 24.33 5.38
CA PHE A 41 -12.17 24.37 6.02
C PHE A 41 -13.04 23.16 5.66
N ILE A 42 -13.05 22.75 4.39
CA ILE A 42 -13.79 21.56 3.93
C ILE A 42 -13.24 20.30 4.61
N GLU A 43 -11.92 20.18 4.72
CA GLU A 43 -11.25 19.07 5.42
C GLU A 43 -11.63 19.02 6.90
N LYS A 44 -11.76 20.19 7.55
CA LYS A 44 -12.19 20.31 8.96
C LYS A 44 -13.67 19.97 9.16
N LEU A 45 -14.54 20.30 8.20
CA LEU A 45 -15.95 19.89 8.22
C LEU A 45 -16.08 18.38 8.09
N GLU A 46 -15.26 17.76 7.25
CA GLU A 46 -15.21 16.32 7.10
C GLU A 46 -14.71 15.66 8.39
N GLU A 47 -13.66 16.19 9.01
CA GLU A 47 -13.15 15.73 10.32
C GLU A 47 -14.23 15.81 11.43
N LEU A 48 -15.04 16.86 11.45
CA LEU A 48 -16.15 17.02 12.41
C LEU A 48 -17.27 16.02 12.14
N ARG A 49 -17.64 15.82 10.87
CA ARG A 49 -18.63 14.82 10.45
C ARG A 49 -18.22 13.42 10.87
N ASP A 50 -16.93 13.08 10.73
CA ASP A 50 -16.41 11.78 11.12
C ASP A 50 -16.46 11.55 12.64
N LYS A 51 -16.15 12.60 13.42
CA LYS A 51 -16.27 12.57 14.90
C LYS A 51 -17.72 12.36 15.34
N LEU A 52 -18.68 12.80 14.54
CA LEU A 52 -20.11 12.65 14.81
C LEU A 52 -20.65 11.30 14.33
N GLN A 53 -20.13 10.73 13.25
CA GLN A 53 -20.61 9.44 12.71
C GLN A 53 -20.25 8.21 13.56
N ASP A 54 -19.71 8.37 14.77
CA ASP A 54 -19.19 7.29 15.62
C ASP A 54 -18.28 6.31 14.85
N THR A 55 -17.67 6.81 13.77
CA THR A 55 -16.82 6.00 12.90
C THR A 55 -15.41 6.19 13.42
N LYS A 56 -14.93 5.20 14.18
CA LYS A 56 -13.59 5.23 14.77
C LYS A 56 -12.55 5.23 13.64
N HIS A 57 -12.04 6.42 13.31
CA HIS A 57 -10.99 6.56 12.33
C HIS A 57 -9.66 6.04 12.90
N THR A 58 -9.00 5.17 12.14
CA THR A 58 -7.75 4.52 12.51
C THR A 58 -6.73 4.71 11.40
N SER A 59 -5.62 5.39 11.69
CA SER A 59 -4.49 5.46 10.75
C SER A 59 -3.90 4.06 10.54
N PHE A 60 -3.44 3.76 9.31
CA PHE A 60 -2.75 2.50 9.00
C PHE A 60 -1.61 2.18 9.98
N SER A 61 -0.87 3.18 10.43
CA SER A 61 0.22 3.05 11.41
C SER A 61 -0.22 2.52 12.80
N LYS A 62 -1.52 2.53 13.10
CA LYS A 62 -2.11 2.07 14.36
C LYS A 62 -2.84 0.72 14.22
N VAL A 63 -2.80 0.12 13.03
CA VAL A 63 -3.45 -1.16 12.75
C VAL A 63 -2.67 -2.28 13.42
N ASP A 64 -3.40 -3.19 14.06
CA ASP A 64 -2.87 -4.38 14.71
C ASP A 64 -3.60 -5.65 14.21
N PRO A 65 -3.17 -6.86 14.62
CA PRO A 65 -3.85 -8.09 14.23
C PRO A 65 -5.32 -8.16 14.65
N MET A 66 -5.70 -7.50 15.76
CA MET A 66 -7.10 -7.48 16.22
C MET A 66 -7.99 -6.70 15.26
N THR A 67 -7.44 -5.65 14.63
CA THR A 67 -8.12 -4.87 13.59
C THR A 67 -8.51 -5.76 12.40
N LEU A 68 -7.64 -6.68 11.98
CA LEU A 68 -7.96 -7.63 10.90
C LEU A 68 -9.13 -8.54 11.28
N LEU A 69 -9.13 -9.06 12.51
CA LEU A 69 -10.22 -9.90 13.02
C LEU A 69 -11.55 -9.15 13.05
N SER A 70 -11.55 -7.88 13.48
CA SER A 70 -12.75 -7.02 13.47
C SER A 70 -13.31 -6.79 12.06
N LEU A 71 -12.46 -6.82 11.04
CA LEU A 71 -12.85 -6.72 9.62
C LEU A 71 -13.10 -8.07 8.95
N LYS A 72 -13.07 -9.17 9.70
CA LYS A 72 -13.18 -10.54 9.15
C LYS A 72 -12.12 -10.82 8.07
N ILE A 73 -10.93 -10.21 8.19
CA ILE A 73 -9.80 -10.50 7.31
C ILE A 73 -9.03 -11.67 7.92
N SER A 74 -9.15 -12.83 7.26
CA SER A 74 -8.43 -14.05 7.64
C SER A 74 -7.00 -14.03 7.11
N SER A 75 -6.12 -14.85 7.70
CA SER A 75 -4.71 -14.98 7.29
C SER A 75 -4.39 -16.40 6.83
N GLY A 76 -3.54 -16.53 5.82
CA GLY A 76 -3.04 -17.81 5.31
C GLY A 76 -1.59 -17.76 4.81
N PRO A 77 -0.97 -18.90 4.54
CA PRO A 77 0.38 -18.96 4.01
C PRO A 77 0.42 -18.83 2.47
N LEU A 78 1.58 -18.37 1.97
CA LEU A 78 2.07 -18.56 0.60
C LEU A 78 3.41 -19.31 0.68
N PHE A 79 3.48 -20.51 0.10
CA PHE A 79 4.72 -21.28 0.09
C PHE A 79 5.36 -21.20 -1.29
N LEU A 80 6.64 -20.83 -1.36
CA LEU A 80 7.37 -20.86 -2.63
C LEU A 80 7.42 -22.31 -3.13
N ILE A 81 7.01 -22.52 -4.37
CA ILE A 81 7.07 -23.83 -5.03
C ILE A 81 8.55 -24.13 -5.30
N SER A 82 9.10 -25.12 -4.60
CA SER A 82 10.53 -25.46 -4.65
C SER A 82 11.05 -25.67 -6.06
N GLU A 83 10.27 -26.32 -6.92
CA GLU A 83 10.60 -26.63 -8.32
C GLU A 83 10.70 -25.38 -9.19
N LYS A 84 10.06 -24.27 -8.79
CA LYS A 84 10.06 -23.00 -9.53
C LYS A 84 11.09 -22.00 -9.01
N ARG A 85 11.85 -22.35 -7.96
CA ARG A 85 12.85 -21.46 -7.35
C ARG A 85 13.91 -20.98 -8.35
N GLN A 86 14.46 -21.88 -9.15
CA GLN A 86 15.48 -21.52 -10.13
C GLN A 86 14.91 -20.58 -11.21
N ALA A 87 13.66 -20.77 -11.61
CA ALA A 87 13.00 -19.92 -12.60
C ALA A 87 12.80 -18.50 -12.08
N ILE A 88 12.36 -18.34 -10.82
CA ILE A 88 12.19 -17.02 -10.21
C ILE A 88 13.52 -16.32 -9.96
N GLU A 89 14.57 -17.05 -9.55
CA GLU A 89 15.92 -16.50 -9.44
C GLU A 89 16.45 -16.07 -10.82
N GLY A 90 16.16 -16.83 -11.88
CA GLY A 90 16.46 -16.48 -13.26
C GLY A 90 15.79 -15.17 -13.70
N LEU A 91 14.54 -14.93 -13.27
CA LEU A 91 13.87 -13.64 -13.48
C LEU A 91 14.62 -12.48 -12.80
N GLY A 92 15.02 -12.65 -11.54
CA GLY A 92 15.77 -11.62 -10.81
C GLY A 92 17.18 -11.35 -11.36
N LEU A 93 17.77 -12.32 -12.05
CA LEU A 93 19.08 -12.20 -12.72
C LEU A 93 18.99 -11.59 -14.13
N ALA A 94 17.79 -11.30 -14.64
CA ALA A 94 17.64 -10.79 -16.00
C ALA A 94 18.34 -9.44 -16.20
N GLU A 95 19.09 -9.30 -17.29
CA GLU A 95 19.83 -8.08 -17.64
C GLU A 95 19.51 -7.63 -19.07
N PRO A 96 18.29 -7.11 -19.33
CA PRO A 96 18.00 -6.51 -20.62
C PRO A 96 18.92 -5.31 -20.90
N THR A 97 19.11 -4.97 -22.17
CA THR A 97 19.98 -3.87 -22.58
C THR A 97 19.56 -2.55 -21.93
N GLY A 98 20.53 -1.83 -21.34
CA GLY A 98 20.31 -0.52 -20.72
C GLY A 98 19.78 -0.53 -19.29
N CYS A 99 19.60 -1.71 -18.67
CA CYS A 99 19.24 -1.81 -17.26
C CYS A 99 20.46 -1.60 -16.33
N MET A 100 20.19 -1.35 -15.05
CA MET A 100 21.22 -1.29 -14.01
C MET A 100 21.72 -2.70 -13.70
N SER A 101 22.95 -3.09 -14.02
CA SER A 101 23.41 -4.48 -13.86
C SER A 101 23.33 -5.03 -12.42
N MET A 102 23.31 -6.36 -12.28
CA MET A 102 23.40 -7.07 -11.01
C MET A 102 24.67 -6.71 -10.25
N ASP A 103 25.80 -6.55 -10.94
CA ASP A 103 27.06 -6.18 -10.29
C ASP A 103 27.02 -4.75 -9.75
N THR A 104 26.44 -3.82 -10.51
CA THR A 104 26.19 -2.45 -10.03
C THR A 104 25.25 -2.45 -8.82
N THR A 105 24.22 -3.30 -8.86
CA THR A 105 23.25 -3.46 -7.76
C THR A 105 23.94 -3.98 -6.51
N ARG A 106 24.74 -5.04 -6.61
CA ARG A 106 25.50 -5.59 -5.49
C ARG A 106 26.47 -4.57 -4.92
N PHE A 107 27.20 -3.87 -5.78
CA PHE A 107 28.14 -2.82 -5.37
C PHE A 107 27.43 -1.71 -4.57
N LEU A 108 26.29 -1.22 -5.05
CA LEU A 108 25.53 -0.16 -4.36
C LEU A 108 24.94 -0.65 -3.03
N ILE A 109 24.42 -1.88 -2.97
CA ILE A 109 23.95 -2.45 -1.70
C ILE A 109 25.11 -2.55 -0.70
N GLN A 110 26.27 -3.03 -1.13
CA GLN A 110 27.43 -3.14 -0.26
C GLN A 110 27.90 -1.77 0.23
N LEU A 111 27.94 -0.77 -0.65
CA LEU A 111 28.28 0.60 -0.28
C LEU A 111 27.35 1.16 0.80
N VAL A 112 26.05 0.87 0.71
CA VAL A 112 25.09 1.27 1.74
C VAL A 112 25.34 0.52 3.04
N ARG A 113 25.57 -0.79 2.99
CA ARG A 113 25.89 -1.59 4.19
C ARG A 113 27.18 -1.14 4.89
N ASP A 114 28.17 -0.67 4.14
CA ASP A 114 29.46 -0.23 4.67
C ASP A 114 29.41 1.18 5.28
N HIS A 115 28.45 2.01 4.86
CA HIS A 115 28.46 3.44 5.19
C HIS A 115 27.17 4.00 5.79
N VAL A 116 26.08 3.23 5.82
CA VAL A 116 24.77 3.66 6.30
C VAL A 116 24.24 2.68 7.33
N ALA A 117 23.69 3.20 8.43
CA ALA A 117 23.01 2.38 9.43
C ALA A 117 21.68 1.85 8.86
N THR A 118 21.69 0.63 8.33
CA THR A 118 20.54 -0.04 7.70
C THR A 118 19.43 -0.40 8.68
N VAL A 119 19.66 -0.29 9.99
CA VAL A 119 18.63 -0.44 11.05
C VAL A 119 17.76 0.80 11.24
N THR A 120 18.09 1.90 10.56
CA THR A 120 17.33 3.16 10.61
C THR A 120 16.37 3.26 9.43
N GLU A 121 15.25 3.98 9.61
CA GLU A 121 14.26 4.23 8.54
C GLU A 121 14.91 4.77 7.26
N ALA A 122 15.80 5.77 7.40
CA ALA A 122 16.53 6.33 6.28
C ALA A 122 17.44 5.30 5.58
N GLY A 123 18.13 4.45 6.35
CA GLY A 123 18.99 3.39 5.80
C GLY A 123 18.21 2.32 5.05
N CYS A 124 17.11 1.83 5.64
CA CYS A 124 16.17 0.91 5.00
C CYS A 124 15.68 1.46 3.66
N ARG A 125 15.23 2.72 3.64
CA ARG A 125 14.73 3.38 2.43
C ARG A 125 15.75 3.47 1.31
N ILE A 126 17.03 3.71 1.61
CA ILE A 126 18.08 3.75 0.58
C ILE A 126 18.22 2.37 -0.08
N LEU A 127 18.25 1.29 0.72
CA LEU A 127 18.33 -0.07 0.18
C LEU A 127 17.09 -0.43 -0.66
N ILE A 128 15.89 -0.10 -0.16
CA ILE A 128 14.64 -0.33 -0.89
C ILE A 128 14.70 0.41 -2.23
N ASN A 129 15.08 1.70 -2.25
CA ASN A 129 15.20 2.47 -3.48
C ASN A 129 16.17 1.85 -4.48
N ILE A 130 17.34 1.36 -4.05
CA ILE A 130 18.30 0.68 -4.94
C ILE A 130 17.67 -0.53 -5.61
N LEU A 131 16.97 -1.36 -4.83
CA LEU A 131 16.31 -2.57 -5.34
C LEU A 131 15.15 -2.23 -6.27
N LEU A 132 14.34 -1.23 -5.93
CA LEU A 132 13.25 -0.77 -6.80
C LEU A 132 13.79 -0.15 -8.09
N LEU A 133 14.87 0.63 -8.04
CA LEU A 133 15.53 1.18 -9.22
C LEU A 133 16.05 0.09 -10.15
N ARG A 134 16.66 -0.97 -9.58
CA ARG A 134 17.03 -2.17 -10.35
C ARG A 134 15.80 -2.77 -11.02
N ILE A 135 14.73 -3.00 -10.28
CA ILE A 135 13.48 -3.59 -10.80
C ILE A 135 12.90 -2.76 -11.95
N VAL A 136 12.73 -1.45 -11.78
CA VAL A 136 12.17 -0.62 -12.87
C VAL A 136 13.09 -0.58 -14.08
N SER A 137 14.41 -0.57 -13.90
CA SER A 137 15.36 -0.61 -15.03
C SER A 137 15.27 -1.91 -15.83
N VAL A 138 14.93 -3.03 -15.20
CA VAL A 138 14.75 -4.34 -15.84
C VAL A 138 13.35 -4.45 -16.48
N MET A 139 12.34 -3.86 -15.85
CA MET A 139 10.93 -4.01 -16.22
C MET A 139 10.38 -2.92 -17.15
N CYS A 140 11.22 -2.13 -17.82
CA CYS A 140 10.78 -1.11 -18.78
C CYS A 140 10.94 -1.54 -20.25
N PRO A 141 10.15 -2.50 -20.77
CA PRO A 141 10.14 -2.79 -22.20
C PRO A 141 9.30 -1.72 -22.92
N GLY A 142 9.96 -0.88 -23.73
CA GLY A 142 9.42 -0.01 -24.79
C GLY A 142 8.02 0.60 -24.59
N ALA A 143 6.95 -0.20 -24.74
CA ALA A 143 5.56 0.24 -24.68
C ALA A 143 4.97 0.37 -23.26
N THR A 144 5.60 -0.23 -22.25
CA THR A 144 5.18 -0.15 -20.84
C THR A 144 6.33 0.32 -19.96
N SER A 145 5.99 1.17 -19.00
CA SER A 145 6.93 1.67 -17.99
C SER A 145 6.50 1.21 -16.60
N VAL A 146 7.50 0.93 -15.76
CA VAL A 146 7.30 0.73 -14.33
C VAL A 146 7.82 1.96 -13.60
N ASN A 147 6.97 2.58 -12.78
CA ASN A 147 7.26 3.82 -12.08
C ASN A 147 7.14 3.62 -10.57
N ILE A 148 8.03 4.27 -9.81
CA ILE A 148 8.04 4.24 -8.35
C ILE A 148 7.43 5.56 -7.86
N ILE A 149 6.40 5.47 -7.03
CA ILE A 149 5.77 6.62 -6.39
C ILE A 149 5.99 6.48 -4.88
N PRO A 150 6.95 7.20 -4.29
CA PRO A 150 7.15 7.17 -2.85
C PRO A 150 6.00 7.89 -2.13
N GLU A 151 5.74 7.48 -0.89
CA GLU A 151 4.83 8.14 0.04
C GLU A 151 3.43 8.40 -0.54
N PHE A 152 2.85 7.41 -1.23
CA PHE A 152 1.56 7.55 -1.86
C PHE A 152 0.43 7.63 -0.83
N PRO A 153 -0.34 8.71 -0.76
CA PRO A 153 -1.45 8.82 0.18
C PRO A 153 -2.63 7.98 -0.30
N LEU A 154 -3.15 7.12 0.56
CA LEU A 154 -4.44 6.47 0.35
C LEU A 154 -5.55 7.28 1.01
N PRO A 155 -6.56 7.70 0.24
CA PRO A 155 -7.70 8.42 0.80
C PRO A 155 -8.46 7.52 1.77
N ARG A 156 -9.35 8.16 2.52
CA ARG A 156 -10.14 7.48 3.54
C ARG A 156 -11.04 6.42 2.92
N THR A 157 -10.94 5.20 3.46
CA THR A 157 -11.82 4.09 3.13
C THR A 157 -12.68 3.72 4.34
N ILE A 158 -13.96 3.42 4.09
CA ILE A 158 -14.92 2.99 5.12
C ILE A 158 -15.34 1.54 4.85
N PHE A 159 -15.07 0.68 5.81
CA PHE A 159 -15.51 -0.72 5.82
C PHE A 159 -16.75 -0.85 6.70
N LYS A 160 -17.81 -1.43 6.16
CA LYS A 160 -19.04 -1.73 6.89
C LYS A 160 -18.99 -3.19 7.32
N GLN A 161 -19.12 -3.43 8.62
CA GLN A 161 -19.19 -4.77 9.21
C GLN A 161 -20.38 -4.84 10.17
N ASP A 162 -20.80 -6.05 10.54
CA ASP A 162 -21.88 -6.25 11.51
C ASP A 162 -21.58 -5.58 12.87
N SER A 163 -20.29 -5.46 13.20
CA SER A 163 -19.79 -4.83 14.43
C SER A 163 -19.68 -3.31 14.37
N GLY A 164 -19.94 -2.69 13.20
CA GLY A 164 -19.91 -1.24 13.01
C GLY A 164 -19.20 -0.78 11.75
N LYS A 165 -18.97 0.54 11.66
CA LYS A 165 -18.21 1.18 10.58
C LYS A 165 -16.78 1.43 11.04
N TYR A 166 -15.82 0.98 10.24
CA TYR A 166 -14.41 1.22 10.47
C TYR A 166 -13.86 2.11 9.37
N SER A 167 -13.15 3.16 9.74
CA SER A 167 -12.51 4.06 8.78
C SER A 167 -11.00 3.97 8.88
N PHE A 168 -10.34 3.86 7.74
CA PHE A 168 -8.87 3.84 7.66
C PHE A 168 -8.36 4.79 6.59
N SER A 169 -7.18 5.36 6.82
CA SER A 169 -6.39 6.08 5.83
C SER A 169 -4.91 6.08 6.24
N GLY A 170 -4.05 6.48 5.33
CA GLY A 170 -2.62 6.61 5.60
C GLY A 170 -1.82 6.66 4.32
N VAL A 171 -0.54 6.30 4.43
CA VAL A 171 0.44 6.37 3.34
C VAL A 171 0.95 4.96 3.05
N VAL A 172 1.13 4.66 1.76
CA VAL A 172 1.91 3.51 1.28
C VAL A 172 3.33 4.02 1.01
N ASP A 173 4.34 3.38 1.60
CA ASP A 173 5.72 3.88 1.53
C ASP A 173 6.24 3.94 0.09
N PHE A 174 5.95 2.91 -0.72
CA PHE A 174 6.18 2.94 -2.15
C PHE A 174 5.05 2.26 -2.91
N LEU A 175 4.50 2.97 -3.89
CA LEU A 175 3.57 2.42 -4.85
C LEU A 175 4.31 2.18 -6.17
N VAL A 176 4.40 0.92 -6.59
CA VAL A 176 5.06 0.56 -7.85
C VAL A 176 3.99 0.27 -8.90
N THR A 177 3.97 1.08 -9.93
CA THR A 177 2.92 1.08 -10.96
C THR A 177 3.49 0.66 -12.30
N LYS A 178 2.79 -0.22 -13.01
CA LYS A 178 3.09 -0.62 -14.38
C LYS A 178 1.95 -0.18 -15.29
N LEU A 179 2.28 0.60 -16.31
CA LEU A 179 1.30 1.20 -17.23
C LEU A 179 1.94 1.53 -18.60
N PRO A 180 1.14 1.85 -19.63
CA PRO A 180 1.68 2.28 -20.92
C PRO A 180 2.57 3.52 -20.80
N SER A 181 3.77 3.50 -21.37
CA SER A 181 4.81 4.53 -21.17
C SER A 181 4.38 5.96 -21.50
N ARG A 182 3.38 6.12 -22.39
CA ARG A 182 2.81 7.42 -22.74
C ARG A 182 2.20 8.19 -21.56
N TYR A 183 1.87 7.52 -20.46
CA TYR A 183 1.29 8.15 -19.26
C TYR A 183 2.32 8.41 -18.16
N THR A 184 3.60 8.06 -18.35
CA THR A 184 4.63 8.22 -17.31
C THR A 184 4.79 9.67 -16.85
N GLU A 185 4.85 10.63 -17.78
CA GLU A 185 5.00 12.05 -17.42
C GLU A 185 3.80 12.56 -16.60
N TYR A 186 2.59 12.21 -17.02
CA TYR A 186 1.36 12.57 -16.31
C TYR A 186 1.33 11.96 -14.90
N LEU A 187 1.66 10.67 -14.79
CA LEU A 187 1.72 9.98 -13.50
C LEU A 187 2.75 10.59 -12.56
N LEU A 188 3.96 10.86 -13.04
CA LEU A 188 5.04 11.37 -12.19
C LEU A 188 4.84 12.86 -11.83
N GLY A 189 4.10 13.61 -12.66
CA GLY A 189 3.74 14.99 -12.38
C GLY A 189 2.67 15.12 -11.28
N ASP A 190 1.63 14.27 -11.31
CA ASP A 190 0.59 14.22 -10.28
C ASP A 190 0.06 12.78 -10.09
N PRO A 191 0.72 11.98 -9.21
CA PRO A 191 0.36 10.59 -9.01
C PRO A 191 -1.07 10.40 -8.46
N THR A 192 -1.52 11.32 -7.61
CA THR A 192 -2.82 11.24 -6.94
C THR A 192 -3.97 11.43 -7.92
N THR A 193 -3.89 12.45 -8.78
CA THR A 193 -4.90 12.70 -9.81
C THR A 193 -4.85 11.62 -10.89
N ALA A 194 -3.65 11.19 -11.27
CA ALA A 194 -3.46 10.15 -12.29
C ALA A 194 -4.08 8.80 -11.88
N LEU A 195 -3.89 8.37 -10.63
CA LEU A 195 -4.42 7.10 -10.12
C LEU A 195 -5.82 7.20 -9.51
N GLY A 196 -6.30 8.41 -9.20
CA GLY A 196 -7.67 8.66 -8.72
C GLY A 196 -8.74 8.54 -9.81
N ASN A 197 -8.35 8.55 -11.09
CA ASN A 197 -9.25 8.42 -12.23
C ASN A 197 -8.87 7.21 -13.11
N PRO A 198 -9.16 5.96 -12.66
CA PRO A 198 -8.79 4.75 -13.38
C PRO A 198 -9.44 4.60 -14.75
N GLY A 199 -10.48 5.38 -15.08
CA GLY A 199 -11.08 5.42 -16.42
C GLY A 199 -10.23 6.18 -17.45
N SER A 200 -9.30 7.03 -16.99
CA SER A 200 -8.45 7.86 -17.86
C SER A 200 -7.11 7.19 -18.21
N ILE A 201 -6.65 6.28 -17.36
CA ILE A 201 -5.45 5.47 -17.57
C ILE A 201 -5.89 4.01 -17.64
N ASN A 202 -5.78 3.41 -18.83
CA ASN A 202 -6.07 1.99 -18.98
C ASN A 202 -5.15 1.14 -18.09
N GLY A 203 -5.74 0.50 -17.08
CA GLY A 203 -5.19 -0.67 -16.38
C GLY A 203 -3.79 -0.48 -15.78
N PRO A 204 -3.54 0.53 -14.93
CA PRO A 204 -2.34 0.51 -14.11
C PRO A 204 -2.36 -0.75 -13.23
N MET A 205 -1.34 -1.59 -13.34
CA MET A 205 -1.10 -2.67 -12.40
C MET A 205 -0.23 -2.13 -11.27
N THR A 206 -0.72 -2.20 -10.05
CA THR A 206 -0.08 -1.52 -8.92
C THR A 206 0.24 -2.50 -7.80
N SER A 207 1.52 -2.56 -7.43
CA SER A 207 1.99 -3.32 -6.26
C SER A 207 2.32 -2.37 -5.12
N ASN A 208 1.82 -2.69 -3.92
CA ASN A 208 2.02 -1.87 -2.73
C ASN A 208 3.24 -2.36 -1.95
N ILE A 209 4.16 -1.47 -1.63
CA ILE A 209 5.36 -1.81 -0.86
C ILE A 209 5.37 -0.98 0.42
N PHE A 210 5.44 -1.69 1.54
CA PHE A 210 5.42 -1.13 2.89
C PHE A 210 6.77 -1.30 3.55
N GLU A 211 7.26 -0.21 4.11
CA GLU A 211 8.48 -0.20 4.90
C GLU A 211 8.17 -0.69 6.32
N ALA A 212 8.96 -1.66 6.79
CA ALA A 212 8.94 -2.10 8.17
C ALA A 212 9.96 -1.29 9.00
N LYS A 213 9.46 -0.64 10.05
CA LYS A 213 10.29 0.18 10.97
C LYS A 213 11.16 -0.63 11.95
N ARG A 214 11.15 -1.96 11.90
CA ARG A 214 11.80 -2.86 12.87
C ARG A 214 12.39 -4.08 12.17
N ASP A 215 13.33 -4.74 12.85
CA ASP A 215 13.95 -6.03 12.46
C ASP A 215 12.97 -7.22 12.31
N ASN A 216 11.67 -6.97 12.49
CA ASN A 216 10.61 -7.94 12.27
C ASN A 216 9.58 -7.37 11.29
N VAL A 217 9.83 -7.63 10.02
CA VAL A 217 8.96 -7.23 8.90
C VAL A 217 7.52 -7.75 9.05
N ARG A 218 7.28 -8.86 9.76
CA ARG A 218 5.92 -9.41 9.94
C ARG A 218 5.02 -8.52 10.79
N VAL A 219 5.57 -7.68 11.65
CA VAL A 219 4.79 -6.78 12.50
C VAL A 219 4.02 -5.75 11.68
N ALA A 220 4.51 -5.40 10.49
CA ALA A 220 3.86 -4.46 9.58
C ALA A 220 2.83 -5.12 8.65
N LEU A 221 2.68 -6.46 8.67
CA LEU A 221 1.73 -7.16 7.80
C LEU A 221 0.26 -6.75 8.03
N PRO A 222 -0.23 -6.54 9.27
CA PRO A 222 -1.59 -6.05 9.47
C PRO A 222 -1.84 -4.68 8.83
N GLN A 223 -0.90 -3.75 8.99
CA GLN A 223 -0.93 -2.44 8.36
C GLN A 223 -1.00 -2.59 6.83
N ALA A 224 -0.10 -3.39 6.25
CA ALA A 224 -0.05 -3.64 4.81
C ALA A 224 -1.34 -4.27 4.28
N ALA A 225 -1.93 -5.21 5.02
CA ALA A 225 -3.19 -5.87 4.65
C ALA A 225 -4.37 -4.90 4.65
N ILE A 226 -4.48 -3.98 5.62
CA ILE A 226 -5.54 -2.96 5.64
C ILE A 226 -5.38 -1.95 4.51
N ALA A 227 -4.15 -1.51 4.24
CA ALA A 227 -3.88 -0.60 3.14
C ALA A 227 -4.18 -1.27 1.79
N ALA A 228 -3.81 -2.54 1.61
CA ALA A 228 -4.17 -3.35 0.45
C ALA A 228 -5.70 -3.53 0.31
N ALA A 229 -6.41 -3.82 1.40
CA ALA A 229 -7.87 -3.89 1.40
C ALA A 229 -8.51 -2.54 1.01
N SER A 230 -7.95 -1.44 1.53
CA SER A 230 -8.41 -0.08 1.24
C SER A 230 -8.19 0.26 -0.23
N TYR A 231 -7.03 -0.11 -0.79
CA TYR A 231 -6.71 0.05 -2.20
C TYR A 231 -7.66 -0.74 -3.10
N CYS A 232 -7.91 -2.02 -2.77
CA CYS A 232 -8.87 -2.84 -3.49
C CYS A 232 -10.27 -2.22 -3.51
N GLN A 233 -10.75 -1.69 -2.38
CA GLN A 233 -12.05 -1.04 -2.31
C GLN A 233 -12.10 0.25 -3.14
N LEU A 234 -11.06 1.08 -3.09
CA LEU A 234 -10.99 2.35 -3.83
C LEU A 234 -10.92 2.14 -5.34
N GLN A 235 -10.17 1.13 -5.78
CA GLN A 235 -9.92 0.82 -7.19
C GLN A 235 -10.89 -0.23 -7.75
N ASN A 236 -11.85 -0.70 -6.94
CA ASN A 236 -12.78 -1.78 -7.29
C ASN A 236 -12.07 -3.06 -7.79
N LEU A 237 -11.01 -3.45 -7.09
CA LEU A 237 -10.22 -4.66 -7.37
C LEU A 237 -10.61 -5.78 -6.41
N SER A 238 -10.59 -7.02 -6.89
CA SER A 238 -10.76 -8.20 -6.04
C SER A 238 -9.46 -8.59 -5.33
N THR A 239 -8.31 -8.34 -5.95
CA THR A 239 -7.00 -8.79 -5.47
C THR A 239 -5.97 -7.67 -5.61
N THR A 240 -5.07 -7.57 -4.64
CA THR A 240 -3.83 -6.80 -4.78
C THR A 240 -2.68 -7.55 -4.13
N ARG A 241 -1.50 -7.48 -4.74
CA ARG A 241 -0.24 -7.96 -4.17
C ARG A 241 0.55 -6.82 -3.59
N GLY A 242 1.43 -7.19 -2.68
CA GLY A 242 2.34 -6.24 -2.08
C GLY A 242 3.48 -6.92 -1.35
N VAL A 243 4.29 -6.08 -0.74
CA VAL A 243 5.52 -6.47 -0.06
C VAL A 243 5.65 -5.68 1.22
N VAL A 244 6.14 -6.33 2.27
CA VAL A 244 6.59 -5.68 3.50
C VAL A 244 8.09 -5.92 3.61
N THR A 245 8.86 -4.85 3.83
CA THR A 245 10.33 -4.95 3.78
C THR A 245 11.06 -3.95 4.67
N SER A 246 12.23 -4.34 5.17
CA SER A 246 13.23 -3.47 5.79
C SER A 246 14.38 -3.12 4.82
N GLY A 247 14.26 -3.43 3.53
CA GLY A 247 15.37 -3.43 2.57
C GLY A 247 16.22 -4.72 2.64
N GLU A 248 16.43 -5.26 3.84
CA GLU A 248 17.20 -6.49 4.07
C GLU A 248 16.33 -7.75 4.11
N GLN A 249 15.15 -7.64 4.71
CA GLN A 249 14.18 -8.72 4.84
C GLN A 249 12.92 -8.39 4.05
N TRP A 250 12.29 -9.42 3.50
CA TRP A 250 11.20 -9.29 2.53
C TRP A 250 10.12 -10.32 2.82
N VAL A 251 8.88 -9.87 2.98
CA VAL A 251 7.68 -10.71 3.05
C VAL A 251 6.74 -10.29 1.94
N PHE A 252 6.44 -11.22 1.04
CA PHE A 252 5.49 -11.02 -0.05
C PHE A 252 4.11 -11.41 0.44
N PHE A 253 3.09 -10.65 0.03
CA PHE A 253 1.72 -10.95 0.39
C PHE A 253 0.75 -10.67 -0.76
N ALA A 254 -0.41 -11.28 -0.66
CA ALA A 254 -1.56 -11.00 -1.49
C ALA A 254 -2.80 -10.82 -0.61
N TYR A 255 -3.58 -9.79 -0.88
CA TYR A 255 -4.89 -9.57 -0.30
C TYR A 255 -5.95 -9.90 -1.34
N GLU A 256 -6.94 -10.69 -0.94
CA GLU A 256 -8.09 -11.10 -1.75
C GLU A 256 -9.38 -10.72 -1.03
N THR A 257 -10.31 -10.10 -1.76
CA THR A 257 -11.68 -9.88 -1.32
C THR A 257 -12.53 -11.09 -1.72
N ARG A 258 -13.22 -11.68 -0.75
CA ARG A 258 -14.13 -12.82 -0.98
C ARG A 258 -15.53 -12.33 -1.33
N THR A 259 -16.28 -13.22 -1.98
CA THR A 259 -17.67 -12.94 -2.41
C THR A 259 -18.63 -12.71 -1.25
N ASP A 260 -18.30 -13.17 -0.04
CA ASP A 260 -19.07 -12.95 1.18
C ASP A 260 -18.74 -11.60 1.86
N GLY A 261 -17.92 -10.76 1.22
CA GLY A 261 -17.48 -9.46 1.74
C GLY A 261 -16.36 -9.56 2.79
N THR A 262 -15.85 -10.76 3.08
CA THR A 262 -14.68 -10.95 3.96
C THR A 262 -13.37 -10.82 3.19
N GLY A 263 -12.26 -10.67 3.93
CA GLY A 263 -10.92 -10.60 3.34
C GLY A 263 -10.07 -11.81 3.64
N LEU A 264 -9.06 -12.04 2.80
CA LEU A 264 -8.00 -12.99 3.03
C LEU A 264 -6.66 -12.36 2.69
N VAL A 265 -5.74 -12.31 3.65
CA VAL A 265 -4.34 -12.00 3.39
C VAL A 265 -3.52 -13.29 3.41
N ARG A 266 -2.78 -13.55 2.34
CA ARG A 266 -1.81 -14.64 2.29
C ARG A 266 -0.40 -14.06 2.28
N SER A 267 0.52 -14.65 3.04
CA SER A 267 1.89 -14.13 3.15
C SER A 267 2.94 -15.22 3.07
N SER A 268 4.10 -14.87 2.50
CA SER A 268 5.24 -15.78 2.37
C SER A 268 6.00 -15.96 3.68
N PRO A 269 6.92 -16.95 3.76
CA PRO A 269 8.09 -16.89 4.62
C PRO A 269 8.86 -15.58 4.45
N GLU A 270 9.75 -15.30 5.41
CA GLU A 270 10.69 -14.19 5.27
C GLU A 270 11.83 -14.60 4.33
N TYR A 271 12.18 -13.72 3.40
CA TYR A 271 13.37 -13.83 2.56
C TYR A 271 14.36 -12.75 2.95
N SER A 272 15.62 -13.12 3.12
CA SER A 272 16.70 -12.17 3.40
C SER A 272 17.59 -12.03 2.18
N LEU A 273 18.16 -10.83 1.98
CA LEU A 273 19.25 -10.65 1.02
C LEU A 273 20.48 -11.50 1.40
N GLY A 274 20.71 -11.70 2.70
CA GLY A 274 21.89 -12.38 3.22
C GLY A 274 23.15 -11.52 3.19
N THR A 275 24.14 -11.87 4.00
CA THR A 275 25.39 -11.09 4.13
C THR A 275 26.14 -11.01 2.81
N ASN A 276 26.10 -12.08 2.00
CA ASN A 276 26.79 -12.15 0.71
C ASN A 276 25.85 -11.93 -0.47
N LEU A 277 24.65 -11.40 -0.23
CA LEU A 277 23.62 -11.16 -1.25
C LEU A 277 23.15 -12.43 -1.98
N GLU A 278 23.24 -13.59 -1.33
CA GLU A 278 22.81 -14.87 -1.87
C GLU A 278 21.29 -14.94 -2.14
N GLY A 279 20.50 -14.17 -1.40
CA GLY A 279 19.04 -14.07 -1.60
C GLY A 279 18.61 -13.01 -2.61
N LEU A 280 19.53 -12.18 -3.12
CA LEU A 280 19.20 -11.02 -3.94
C LEU A 280 18.43 -11.40 -5.22
N ALA A 281 18.89 -12.42 -5.93
CA ALA A 281 18.24 -12.88 -7.16
C ALA A 281 16.80 -13.34 -6.90
N LEU A 282 16.58 -14.06 -5.81
CA LEU A 282 15.25 -14.53 -5.42
C LEU A 282 14.32 -13.35 -5.09
N VAL A 283 14.79 -12.39 -4.28
CA VAL A 283 14.01 -11.20 -3.90
C VAL A 283 13.65 -10.38 -5.13
N LEU A 284 14.60 -10.13 -6.04
CA LEU A 284 14.35 -9.38 -7.26
C LEU A 284 13.35 -10.10 -8.18
N GLY A 285 13.46 -11.42 -8.33
CA GLY A 285 12.51 -12.21 -9.10
C GLY A 285 11.10 -12.13 -8.52
N LEU A 286 10.97 -12.30 -7.20
CA LEU A 286 9.67 -12.21 -6.51
C LEU A 286 9.06 -10.82 -6.58
N LEU A 287 9.87 -9.75 -6.54
CA LEU A 287 9.40 -8.38 -6.78
C LEU A 287 8.85 -8.22 -8.20
N GLN A 288 9.58 -8.71 -9.20
CA GLN A 288 9.14 -8.67 -10.59
C GLN A 288 7.83 -9.44 -10.80
N ASP A 289 7.68 -10.63 -10.19
CA ASP A 289 6.42 -11.38 -10.22
C ASP A 289 5.28 -10.61 -9.55
N SER A 290 5.52 -10.06 -8.35
CA SER A 290 4.53 -9.29 -7.61
C SER A 290 4.02 -8.09 -8.41
N ILE A 291 4.89 -7.39 -9.13
CA ILE A 291 4.51 -6.25 -9.97
C ILE A 291 3.78 -6.70 -11.24
N ASN A 292 4.27 -7.73 -11.93
CA ASN A 292 3.63 -8.23 -13.14
C ASN A 292 2.24 -8.81 -12.89
N ASN A 293 2.01 -9.33 -11.67
CA ASN A 293 0.78 -10.00 -11.28
C ASN A 293 0.04 -9.25 -10.17
N ALA A 294 0.24 -7.94 -10.07
CA ALA A 294 -0.16 -7.14 -8.91
C ALA A 294 -1.65 -7.21 -8.58
N THR A 295 -2.52 -7.47 -9.56
CA THR A 295 -3.97 -7.60 -9.38
C THR A 295 -4.50 -9.01 -9.69
N SER A 296 -3.61 -10.00 -9.86
CA SER A 296 -3.98 -11.38 -10.19
C SER A 296 -4.10 -12.24 -8.94
N SER A 297 -5.15 -13.06 -8.90
CA SER A 297 -5.36 -14.12 -7.89
C SER A 297 -4.59 -15.42 -8.19
N GLU A 298 -3.90 -15.51 -9.31
CA GLU A 298 -3.17 -16.73 -9.73
C GLU A 298 -1.71 -16.73 -9.29
N TYR A 299 -1.30 -17.69 -8.48
CA TYR A 299 0.06 -17.77 -7.96
C TYR A 299 0.96 -18.63 -8.85
N ALA A 300 1.72 -17.98 -9.73
CA ALA A 300 2.65 -18.70 -10.60
C ALA A 300 3.78 -19.39 -9.81
N PHE A 301 4.33 -18.74 -8.78
CA PHE A 301 5.49 -19.24 -8.01
C PHE A 301 5.16 -19.70 -6.59
N PHE A 302 3.93 -19.51 -6.12
CA PHE A 302 3.51 -19.87 -4.76
C PHE A 302 2.39 -20.92 -4.75
N SER A 303 2.35 -21.77 -3.73
CA SER A 303 1.19 -22.57 -3.34
C SER A 303 0.52 -21.98 -2.10
N THR A 304 -0.76 -22.32 -1.91
CA THR A 304 -1.53 -21.92 -0.71
C THR A 304 -1.79 -23.08 0.26
N SER A 305 -1.22 -24.25 -0.04
CA SER A 305 -1.38 -25.53 0.65
C SER A 305 -0.05 -26.26 0.71
#